data_AF-A0A554JRT8-F1
#
_entry.id   AF-A0A554JRT8-F1
#
_cell.length_a   1.000
_cell.length_b   1.000
_cell.length_c   1.000
_cell.angle_alpha   90.00
_cell.angle_beta   90.00
_cell.angle_gamma   90.00
#
_symmetry.space_group_name_H-M   'P 1'
#
loop_
_entity.id
_entity.type
_entity.pdbx_description
1 polymer ?
#
loop_
_entity_poly.entity_id
_entity_poly.type
_entity_poly.pdbx_seq_one_letter_code
_entity_poly.pdbx_strand_id
1 'polypeptide(L)'
;MKGFGIIEVLVAAVIVSLVLVGVHATTTQALRLVHQSTKRTQAAFLAEETVEAIRSLRDESWSTNIAPLTSGTNYFLAWNGTKWITTTTNTLIDGIFERKFVLANVNRDANDDIATTGTLDPDTKKATITVLWGSVASEAISESYETGTLDTNLAAFPENSGFGDPAQSFVVPAGSDITVPRAELYIKRATADPSDVFLEIRSGGVQGAVLATSNTLDSATLSSSLAWTSFAFATPPTLTTGTTYYLRLRSIPDSAVAFSGAVGTIHWGYGWPGTYGSGDAYRYVGPSDNGDTLTGYDFSFRVYKQATITSEHSIELVTYITDMFGN
;
A
#
# COMPACT_ATOMS: atom_id res chain seq x y z
N MET A 1 -53.25 -10.57 -50.85
CA MET A 1 -52.14 -10.16 -49.98
C MET A 1 -50.86 -10.70 -50.61
N LYS A 2 -49.98 -9.85 -51.14
CA LYS A 2 -48.68 -10.30 -51.68
C LYS A 2 -47.82 -10.66 -50.47
N GLY A 3 -47.45 -11.93 -50.34
CA GLY A 3 -46.62 -12.40 -49.21
C GLY A 3 -45.22 -11.82 -49.28
N PHE A 4 -44.67 -11.42 -48.13
CA PHE A 4 -43.27 -11.00 -48.01
C PHE A 4 -42.34 -12.13 -48.45
N GLY A 5 -41.37 -11.83 -49.31
CA GLY A 5 -40.37 -12.80 -49.74
C GLY A 5 -39.31 -13.04 -48.66
N ILE A 6 -38.80 -14.27 -48.53
CA ILE A 6 -37.72 -14.62 -47.58
C ILE A 6 -36.50 -13.70 -47.74
N ILE A 7 -36.19 -13.28 -48.96
CA ILE A 7 -35.10 -12.34 -49.24
C ILE A 7 -35.30 -10.96 -48.61
N GLU A 8 -36.54 -10.48 -48.52
CA GLU A 8 -36.86 -9.16 -47.97
C GLU A 8 -36.72 -9.17 -46.44
N VAL A 9 -37.13 -10.26 -45.80
CA VAL A 9 -36.91 -10.49 -44.37
C VAL A 9 -35.42 -10.59 -44.05
N LEU A 10 -34.63 -11.26 -44.90
CA LEU A 10 -33.18 -11.36 -44.74
C LEU A 10 -32.51 -9.99 -44.86
N VAL A 11 -32.85 -9.21 -45.87
CA VAL A 11 -32.30 -7.86 -46.07
C VAL A 11 -32.69 -6.94 -44.91
N ALA A 12 -33.94 -6.98 -44.47
CA ALA A 12 -34.40 -6.22 -43.30
C ALA A 12 -33.64 -6.61 -42.03
N ALA A 13 -33.42 -7.90 -41.78
CA ALA A 13 -32.65 -8.38 -40.65
C ALA A 13 -31.20 -7.87 -40.68
N VAL A 14 -30.53 -7.90 -41.83
CA VAL A 14 -29.17 -7.38 -42.00
C VAL A 14 -29.10 -5.88 -41.70
N ILE A 15 -30.05 -5.10 -42.22
CA ILE A 15 -30.11 -3.65 -41.97
C ILE A 15 -30.31 -3.37 -40.48
N VAL A 16 -31.23 -4.07 -39.82
CA VAL A 16 -31.47 -3.91 -38.38
C VAL A 16 -30.23 -4.30 -37.57
N SER A 17 -29.56 -5.40 -37.89
CA SER A 17 -28.33 -5.82 -37.21
C SER A 17 -27.22 -4.79 -37.34
N LEU A 18 -27.03 -4.19 -38.52
CA LEU A 18 -26.02 -3.14 -38.73
C LEU A 18 -26.31 -1.89 -37.87
N VAL A 19 -27.58 -1.48 -37.80
CA VAL A 19 -27.99 -0.36 -36.95
C VAL A 19 -27.74 -0.67 -35.47
N LEU A 20 -28.06 -1.88 -35.01
CA LEU A 20 -27.83 -2.29 -33.62
C LEU A 20 -26.35 -2.27 -33.25
N VAL A 21 -25.46 -2.73 -34.13
CA VAL A 21 -24.00 -2.66 -33.90
C VAL A 21 -23.53 -1.21 -33.81
N GLY A 22 -24.03 -0.31 -34.69
CA GLY A 22 -23.72 1.12 -34.64
C GLY A 22 -24.17 1.79 -33.34
N VAL A 23 -25.39 1.49 -32.88
CA VAL A 23 -25.91 1.99 -31.59
C VAL A 23 -25.10 1.44 -30.41
N HIS A 24 -24.73 0.16 -30.44
CA HIS A 24 -23.90 -0.44 -29.40
C HIS A 24 -22.50 0.22 -29.32
N ALA A 25 -21.85 0.46 -30.46
CA ALA A 25 -20.56 1.12 -30.50
C ALA A 25 -20.62 2.58 -29.99
N THR A 26 -21.65 3.34 -30.35
CA THR A 26 -21.80 4.74 -29.91
C THR A 26 -22.15 4.85 -28.42
N THR A 27 -23.02 3.97 -27.92
CA THR A 27 -23.39 3.95 -26.49
C THR A 27 -22.22 3.56 -25.59
N THR A 28 -21.42 2.57 -25.98
CA THR A 28 -20.21 2.19 -25.22
C THR A 28 -19.18 3.32 -25.20
N GLN A 29 -18.99 4.03 -26.32
CA GLN A 29 -18.13 5.21 -26.36
C GLN A 29 -18.65 6.37 -25.50
N ALA A 30 -19.96 6.63 -25.54
CA ALA A 30 -20.59 7.66 -24.73
C ALA A 30 -20.43 7.37 -23.21
N LEU A 31 -20.65 6.11 -22.80
CA LEU A 31 -20.44 5.69 -21.42
C LEU A 31 -18.99 5.88 -20.96
N ARG A 32 -18.01 5.54 -21.80
CA ARG A 32 -16.58 5.78 -21.50
C ARG A 32 -16.29 7.26 -21.25
N LEU A 33 -16.82 8.15 -22.10
CA LEU A 33 -16.66 9.59 -21.94
C LEU A 33 -17.32 10.11 -20.66
N VAL A 34 -18.52 9.63 -20.33
CA VAL A 34 -19.20 10.00 -19.08
C VAL A 34 -18.37 9.56 -17.87
N HIS A 35 -17.90 8.31 -17.84
CA HIS A 35 -17.03 7.84 -16.75
C HIS A 35 -15.74 8.65 -16.64
N GLN A 36 -15.11 9.00 -17.77
CA GLN A 36 -13.91 9.83 -17.77
C GLN A 36 -14.21 11.25 -17.27
N SER A 37 -15.34 11.83 -17.65
CA SER A 37 -15.79 13.14 -17.16
C SER A 37 -16.00 13.11 -15.65
N THR A 38 -16.65 12.07 -15.12
CA THR A 38 -16.83 11.89 -13.66
C THR A 38 -15.49 11.81 -12.95
N LYS A 39 -14.55 10.99 -13.44
CA LYS A 39 -13.21 10.88 -12.85
C LYS A 39 -12.46 12.21 -12.87
N ARG A 40 -12.58 12.98 -13.95
CA ARG A 40 -11.97 14.31 -14.07
C ARG A 40 -12.55 15.30 -13.04
N THR A 41 -13.87 15.29 -12.84
CA THR A 41 -14.52 16.10 -11.81
C THR A 41 -14.09 15.69 -10.40
N GLN A 42 -14.01 14.38 -10.11
CA GLN A 42 -13.50 13.87 -8.84
C GLN A 42 -12.04 14.31 -8.59
N ALA A 43 -11.17 14.16 -9.60
CA ALA A 43 -9.79 14.58 -9.50
C ALA A 43 -9.65 16.09 -9.26
N ALA A 44 -10.51 16.92 -9.85
CA ALA A 44 -10.54 18.36 -9.58
C ALA A 44 -10.92 18.65 -8.13
N PHE A 45 -11.97 18.00 -7.60
CA PHE A 45 -12.34 18.13 -6.18
C PHE A 45 -11.23 17.67 -5.24
N LEU A 46 -10.52 16.58 -5.56
CA LEU A 46 -9.38 16.11 -4.79
C LEU A 46 -8.21 17.11 -4.79
N ALA A 47 -7.98 17.80 -5.92
CA ALA A 47 -6.96 18.83 -6.01
C ALA A 47 -7.31 20.05 -5.14
N GLU A 48 -8.56 20.50 -5.16
CA GLU A 48 -9.06 21.59 -4.30
C GLU A 48 -9.00 21.21 -2.81
N GLU A 49 -9.44 19.99 -2.46
CA GLU A 49 -9.33 19.49 -1.08
C GLU A 49 -7.88 19.46 -0.60
N THR A 50 -6.93 19.13 -1.48
CA THR A 50 -5.50 19.17 -1.15
C THR A 50 -5.05 20.57 -0.80
N VAL A 51 -5.49 21.58 -1.55
CA VAL A 51 -5.16 22.98 -1.24
C VAL A 51 -5.70 23.36 0.13
N GLU A 52 -6.96 23.03 0.42
CA GLU A 52 -7.56 23.32 1.73
C GLU A 52 -6.87 22.57 2.87
N ALA A 53 -6.48 21.31 2.65
CA ALA A 53 -5.70 20.55 3.62
C ALA A 53 -4.32 21.18 3.88
N ILE A 54 -3.61 21.65 2.86
CA ILE A 54 -2.32 22.33 3.05
C ILE A 54 -2.53 23.69 3.74
N ARG A 55 -3.60 24.43 3.44
CA ARG A 55 -3.97 25.66 4.16
C ARG A 55 -4.26 25.38 5.64
N SER A 56 -5.01 24.32 5.94
CA SER A 56 -5.28 23.88 7.31
C SER A 56 -4.00 23.52 8.07
N LEU A 57 -3.06 22.81 7.42
CA LEU A 57 -1.75 22.49 7.98
C LEU A 57 -0.92 23.75 8.27
N ARG A 58 -0.89 24.71 7.34
CA ARG A 58 -0.27 26.02 7.56
C ARG A 58 -0.87 26.71 8.77
N ASP A 59 -2.20 26.81 8.81
CA ASP A 59 -2.92 27.61 9.81
C ASP A 59 -2.75 27.02 11.22
N GLU A 60 -2.49 25.72 11.33
CA GLU A 60 -2.13 25.09 12.59
C GLU A 60 -0.71 25.47 13.05
N SER A 61 0.29 25.38 12.17
CA SER A 61 1.66 25.83 12.44
C SER A 61 2.51 25.78 11.16
N TRP A 62 2.91 26.95 10.67
CA TRP A 62 3.86 27.04 9.55
C TRP A 62 5.19 26.36 9.88
N SER A 63 5.79 26.71 11.02
CA SER A 63 7.10 26.24 11.46
C SER A 63 7.18 24.74 11.73
N THR A 64 6.03 24.09 12.00
CA THR A 64 5.97 22.63 12.22
C THR A 64 5.55 21.87 10.96
N ASN A 65 4.53 22.35 10.24
CA ASN A 65 3.85 21.56 9.22
C ASN A 65 4.28 21.90 7.79
N ILE A 66 4.82 23.10 7.54
CA ILE A 66 5.13 23.58 6.18
C ILE A 66 6.61 23.90 6.00
N ALA A 67 7.19 24.75 6.85
CA ALA A 67 8.58 25.18 6.75
C ALA A 67 9.60 24.02 6.76
N PRO A 68 9.41 22.94 7.53
CA PRO A 68 10.35 21.81 7.55
C PRO A 68 10.29 20.92 6.29
N LEU A 69 9.27 21.07 5.44
CA LEU A 69 9.12 20.25 4.25
C LEU A 69 10.20 20.60 3.23
N THR A 70 10.86 19.56 2.72
CA THR A 70 11.97 19.71 1.77
C THR A 70 11.44 20.09 0.39
N SER A 71 11.90 21.23 -0.12
CA SER A 71 11.55 21.73 -1.45
C SER A 71 11.82 20.67 -2.53
N GLY A 72 10.89 20.48 -3.46
CA GLY A 72 10.99 19.51 -4.56
C GLY A 72 10.62 18.07 -4.20
N THR A 73 10.31 17.77 -2.94
CA THR A 73 9.91 16.43 -2.51
C THR A 73 8.41 16.20 -2.77
N ASN A 74 8.06 15.00 -3.24
CA ASN A 74 6.66 14.57 -3.34
C ASN A 74 6.12 14.27 -1.94
N TYR A 75 5.10 15.01 -1.52
CA TYR A 75 4.36 14.75 -0.31
C TYR A 75 2.93 14.32 -0.63
N PHE A 76 2.37 13.52 0.26
CA PHE A 76 1.01 13.01 0.26
C PHE A 76 0.32 13.45 1.55
N LEU A 77 -1.00 13.33 1.58
CA LEU A 77 -1.82 13.65 2.74
C LEU A 77 -2.38 12.37 3.35
N ALA A 78 -2.28 12.23 4.67
CA ALA A 78 -2.93 11.18 5.43
C ALA A 78 -3.83 11.80 6.50
N TRP A 79 -4.95 11.12 6.80
CA TRP A 79 -5.83 11.49 7.91
C TRP A 79 -5.45 10.68 9.15
N ASN A 80 -5.18 11.33 10.27
CA ASN A 80 -4.79 10.64 11.51
C ASN A 80 -5.96 10.38 12.48
N GLY A 81 -7.20 10.67 12.06
CA GLY A 81 -8.40 10.59 12.89
C GLY A 81 -8.95 11.96 13.29
N THR A 82 -8.07 12.97 13.43
CA THR A 82 -8.44 14.32 13.89
C THR A 82 -8.11 15.40 12.88
N LYS A 83 -6.97 15.26 12.18
CA LYS A 83 -6.47 16.25 11.23
C LYS A 83 -5.72 15.62 10.07
N TRP A 84 -5.50 16.42 9.04
CA TRP A 84 -4.56 16.11 7.98
C TRP A 84 -3.13 16.16 8.51
N ILE A 85 -2.30 15.25 8.01
CA ILE A 85 -0.85 15.23 8.20
C ILE A 85 -0.16 15.00 6.85
N THR A 86 1.06 15.50 6.71
CA THR A 86 1.91 15.23 5.54
C THR A 86 2.66 13.93 5.71
N THR A 87 2.79 13.15 4.65
CA THR A 87 3.59 11.92 4.61
C THR A 87 4.31 11.81 3.27
N THR A 88 5.37 11.03 3.20
CA THR A 88 6.03 10.65 1.95
C THR A 88 5.48 9.34 1.37
N THR A 89 4.49 8.74 2.06
CA THR A 89 3.84 7.51 1.63
C THR A 89 2.58 7.81 0.82
N ASN A 90 2.58 7.39 -0.45
CA ASN A 90 1.38 7.32 -1.27
C ASN A 90 0.38 6.30 -0.74
N THR A 91 -0.88 6.73 -0.66
CA THR A 91 -2.07 5.90 -0.51
C THR A 91 -3.06 6.31 -1.59
N LEU A 92 -3.54 5.36 -2.38
CA LEU A 92 -4.52 5.64 -3.42
C LEU A 92 -5.88 5.97 -2.81
N ILE A 93 -6.50 7.05 -3.29
CA ILE A 93 -7.89 7.38 -2.96
C ILE A 93 -8.80 6.53 -3.84
N ASP A 94 -9.73 5.83 -3.20
CA ASP A 94 -10.66 4.88 -3.82
C ASP A 94 -9.99 3.80 -4.68
N GLY A 95 -8.69 3.54 -4.47
CA GLY A 95 -7.89 2.65 -5.30
C GLY A 95 -7.70 3.12 -6.74
N ILE A 96 -8.01 4.39 -7.06
CA ILE A 96 -8.03 4.93 -8.43
C ILE A 96 -7.13 6.17 -8.56
N PHE A 97 -7.13 7.06 -7.57
CA PHE A 97 -6.46 8.35 -7.66
C PHE A 97 -5.20 8.38 -6.80
N GLU A 98 -4.10 8.85 -7.37
CA GLU A 98 -2.90 9.23 -6.63
C GLU A 98 -2.92 10.75 -6.52
N ARG A 99 -2.79 11.25 -5.28
CA ARG A 99 -2.85 12.68 -4.98
C ARG A 99 -1.61 13.08 -4.22
N LYS A 100 -0.81 13.96 -4.82
CA LYS A 100 0.44 14.45 -4.25
C LYS A 100 0.55 15.96 -4.39
N PHE A 101 1.41 16.55 -3.59
CA PHE A 101 1.82 17.93 -3.74
C PHE A 101 3.34 18.06 -3.58
N VAL A 102 3.90 19.06 -4.26
CA VAL A 102 5.30 19.46 -4.15
C VAL A 102 5.35 20.91 -3.73
N LEU A 103 6.15 21.22 -2.72
CA LEU A 103 6.46 22.60 -2.36
C LEU A 103 7.77 23.02 -3.00
N ALA A 104 7.79 24.25 -3.51
CA ALA A 104 8.99 24.90 -4.01
C ALA A 104 9.19 26.25 -3.31
N ASN A 105 10.45 26.55 -3.00
CA ASN A 105 10.85 27.88 -2.57
C ASN A 105 10.55 28.91 -3.67
N VAL A 106 10.18 30.13 -3.27
CA VAL A 106 9.98 31.26 -4.19
C VAL A 106 10.96 32.38 -3.85
N ASN A 107 11.29 33.21 -4.83
CA ASN A 107 12.10 34.41 -4.62
C ASN A 107 11.23 35.66 -4.84
N ARG A 108 11.63 36.78 -4.23
CA ARG A 108 11.06 38.11 -4.47
C ARG A 108 12.04 39.02 -5.18
N ASP A 109 11.53 39.79 -6.14
CA ASP A 109 12.31 40.84 -6.81
C ASP A 109 12.31 42.15 -6.00
N ALA A 110 12.87 43.22 -6.58
CA ALA A 110 12.98 44.52 -5.91
C ALA A 110 11.63 45.22 -5.67
N ASN A 111 10.56 44.78 -6.32
CA ASN A 111 9.20 45.30 -6.15
C ASN A 111 8.36 44.46 -5.19
N ASP A 112 8.97 43.50 -4.50
CA ASP A 112 8.31 42.53 -3.62
C ASP A 112 7.42 41.51 -4.38
N ASP A 113 7.57 41.39 -5.70
CA ASP A 113 6.83 40.43 -6.52
C ASP A 113 7.50 39.05 -6.53
N ILE A 114 6.71 37.98 -6.56
CA ILE A 114 7.24 36.61 -6.75
C ILE A 114 7.90 36.50 -8.12
N ALA A 115 9.17 36.15 -8.14
CA ALA A 115 10.01 36.10 -9.34
C ALA A 115 10.89 34.85 -9.41
N THR A 116 11.40 34.56 -10.61
CA THR A 116 12.31 33.43 -10.86
C THR A 116 13.66 33.61 -10.18
N THR A 117 14.11 34.85 -9.99
CA THR A 117 15.38 35.23 -9.37
C THR A 117 15.13 36.35 -8.37
N GLY A 118 15.94 36.43 -7.32
CA GLY A 118 15.81 37.47 -6.30
C GLY A 118 16.22 36.96 -4.92
N THR A 119 15.64 37.56 -3.89
CA THR A 119 15.85 37.13 -2.50
C THR A 119 14.87 36.02 -2.16
N LEU A 120 15.35 34.94 -1.53
CA LEU A 120 14.50 33.85 -1.06
C LEU A 120 13.44 34.38 -0.07
N ASP A 121 12.17 34.06 -0.33
CA ASP A 121 11.09 34.28 0.63
C ASP A 121 10.92 33.02 1.49
N PRO A 122 11.36 33.03 2.77
CA PRO A 122 11.22 31.88 3.65
C PRO A 122 9.75 31.61 4.03
N ASP A 123 8.90 32.64 3.96
CA ASP A 123 7.53 32.66 4.47
C ASP A 123 6.51 32.36 3.37
N THR A 124 6.95 32.13 2.13
CA THR A 124 6.08 31.70 1.03
C THR A 124 6.63 30.47 0.33
N LYS A 125 5.73 29.52 0.01
CA LYS A 125 6.01 28.37 -0.86
C LYS A 125 5.05 28.35 -2.04
N LYS A 126 5.55 27.97 -3.21
CA LYS A 126 4.72 27.54 -4.33
C LYS A 126 4.33 26.09 -4.11
N ALA A 127 3.04 25.80 -4.04
CA ALA A 127 2.52 24.44 -3.98
C ALA A 127 2.02 24.03 -5.37
N THR A 128 2.53 22.90 -5.86
CA THR A 128 2.05 22.25 -7.09
C THR A 128 1.37 20.95 -6.70
N ILE A 129 0.05 20.89 -6.87
CA ILE A 129 -0.79 19.73 -6.55
C ILE A 129 -0.97 18.94 -7.84
N THR A 130 -0.79 17.63 -7.78
CA THR A 130 -1.02 16.72 -8.91
C THR A 130 -1.93 15.59 -8.47
N VAL A 131 -3.03 15.40 -9.23
CA VAL A 131 -3.91 14.24 -9.09
C VAL A 131 -3.82 13.42 -10.37
N LEU A 132 -3.39 12.16 -10.24
CA LEU A 132 -3.21 11.21 -11.33
C LEU A 132 -4.28 10.13 -11.25
N TRP A 133 -4.75 9.65 -12.41
CA TRP A 133 -5.53 8.42 -12.50
C TRP A 133 -5.23 7.69 -13.81
N GLY A 134 -5.41 6.38 -13.78
CA GLY A 134 -5.07 5.50 -14.90
C GLY A 134 -4.99 4.05 -14.46
N SER A 135 -4.19 3.27 -15.17
CA SER A 135 -3.90 1.89 -14.79
C SER A 135 -3.05 1.86 -13.51
N VAL A 136 -3.57 1.20 -12.47
CA VAL A 136 -2.85 0.99 -11.20
C VAL A 136 -2.01 -0.27 -11.32
N ALA A 137 -0.70 -0.12 -11.21
CA ALA A 137 0.20 -1.24 -11.02
C ALA A 137 0.49 -1.40 -9.52
N SER A 138 0.05 -2.52 -8.95
CA SER A 138 0.49 -2.98 -7.63
C SER A 138 0.94 -4.43 -7.80
N GLU A 139 2.23 -4.59 -8.05
CA GLU A 139 2.84 -5.92 -8.07
C GLU A 139 3.12 -6.36 -6.64
N ALA A 140 2.73 -7.59 -6.33
CA ALA A 140 3.07 -8.23 -5.07
C ALA A 140 4.19 -9.25 -5.31
N ILE A 141 5.16 -9.30 -4.40
CA ILE A 141 6.02 -10.49 -4.25
C ILE A 141 5.21 -11.47 -3.41
N SER A 142 4.87 -12.63 -3.96
CA SER A 142 3.95 -13.54 -3.27
C SER A 142 4.24 -15.00 -3.52
N GLU A 143 3.89 -15.80 -2.53
CA GLU A 143 3.77 -17.24 -2.62
C GLU A 143 2.51 -17.67 -1.86
N SER A 144 1.78 -18.68 -2.37
CA SER A 144 0.50 -19.09 -1.77
C SER A 144 0.31 -20.60 -1.73
N TYR A 145 0.19 -21.13 -0.52
CA TYR A 145 -0.15 -22.51 -0.22
C TYR A 145 -1.31 -22.56 0.78
N GLU A 146 -2.41 -23.20 0.40
CA GLU A 146 -3.65 -23.18 1.19
C GLU A 146 -3.84 -24.39 2.12
N THR A 147 -2.82 -25.26 2.24
CA THR A 147 -3.00 -26.63 2.77
C THR A 147 -2.28 -26.92 4.10
N GLY A 148 -1.22 -26.20 4.46
CA GLY A 148 -0.37 -26.53 5.59
C GLY A 148 -0.87 -26.06 6.95
N THR A 149 -1.73 -26.84 7.64
CA THR A 149 -2.16 -26.54 9.02
C THR A 149 -1.92 -27.67 10.03
N LEU A 150 -1.38 -28.80 9.60
CA LEU A 150 -1.35 -30.04 10.39
C LEU A 150 0.00 -30.35 11.05
N ASP A 151 1.03 -29.55 10.79
CA ASP A 151 2.33 -29.77 11.41
C ASP A 151 2.35 -29.10 12.79
N THR A 152 2.39 -29.94 13.83
CA THR A 152 2.34 -29.52 15.23
C THR A 152 3.57 -28.72 15.66
N ASN A 153 4.71 -28.90 14.98
CA ASN A 153 5.94 -28.15 15.24
C ASN A 153 5.95 -26.79 14.52
N LEU A 154 5.13 -26.62 13.47
CA LEU A 154 4.84 -25.32 12.84
C LEU A 154 3.66 -24.57 13.52
N ALA A 155 2.99 -25.21 14.48
CA ALA A 155 1.76 -24.74 15.11
C ALA A 155 1.95 -24.32 16.58
N ALA A 156 3.15 -23.90 17.00
CA ALA A 156 3.44 -23.54 18.39
C ALA A 156 3.66 -22.04 18.62
N PHE A 157 3.22 -21.17 17.71
CA PHE A 157 3.32 -19.73 17.86
C PHE A 157 1.93 -19.10 18.03
N PRO A 158 1.72 -18.12 18.94
CA PRO A 158 2.64 -17.63 19.98
C PRO A 158 2.88 -18.64 21.11
N GLU A 159 4.05 -18.64 21.76
CA GLU A 159 4.30 -19.48 22.92
C GLU A 159 5.19 -18.86 23.99
N ASN A 160 5.06 -19.38 25.21
CA ASN A 160 5.75 -18.90 26.40
C ASN A 160 7.17 -19.48 26.59
N SER A 161 7.63 -20.33 25.67
CA SER A 161 8.87 -21.09 25.85
C SER A 161 10.13 -20.29 25.52
N GLY A 162 9.97 -19.11 24.90
CA GLY A 162 11.11 -18.31 24.43
C GLY A 162 11.80 -18.91 23.21
N PHE A 163 11.10 -19.75 22.44
CA PHE A 163 11.71 -20.43 21.29
C PHE A 163 11.82 -19.53 20.07
N GLY A 164 11.03 -18.45 19.98
CA GLY A 164 11.14 -17.45 18.90
C GLY A 164 9.86 -17.37 18.06
N ASP A 165 9.91 -16.58 16.97
CA ASP A 165 8.72 -16.27 16.16
C ASP A 165 8.88 -16.55 14.66
N PRO A 166 7.91 -17.21 14.01
CA PRO A 166 8.04 -17.73 12.64
C PRO A 166 8.34 -16.61 11.65
N ALA A 167 9.11 -16.96 10.61
CA ALA A 167 9.48 -16.01 9.58
C ALA A 167 9.53 -16.65 8.19
N GLN A 168 9.41 -15.81 7.17
CA GLN A 168 9.60 -16.17 5.77
C GLN A 168 10.54 -15.15 5.14
N SER A 169 11.61 -15.62 4.51
CA SER A 169 12.43 -14.73 3.68
C SER A 169 11.87 -14.62 2.27
N PHE A 170 12.20 -13.50 1.62
CA PHE A 170 11.90 -13.24 0.22
C PHE A 170 13.00 -12.35 -0.37
N VAL A 171 13.23 -12.47 -1.68
CA VAL A 171 14.13 -11.60 -2.43
C VAL A 171 13.33 -10.54 -3.17
N VAL A 172 13.73 -9.27 -3.07
CA VAL A 172 13.18 -8.22 -3.94
C VAL A 172 13.69 -8.47 -5.37
N PRO A 173 12.81 -8.67 -6.38
CA PRO A 173 13.24 -8.92 -7.74
C PRO A 173 14.16 -7.83 -8.29
N ALA A 174 15.06 -8.22 -9.21
CA ALA A 174 15.94 -7.30 -9.90
C ALA A 174 15.15 -6.20 -10.64
N GLY A 175 15.53 -4.94 -10.48
CA GLY A 175 14.81 -3.79 -11.04
C GLY A 175 15.10 -2.50 -10.28
N SER A 176 14.06 -1.92 -9.69
CA SER A 176 14.15 -0.74 -8.81
C SER A 176 13.84 -1.11 -7.36
N ASP A 177 14.31 -0.28 -6.44
CA ASP A 177 13.87 -0.33 -5.05
C ASP A 177 12.34 -0.23 -4.96
N ILE A 178 11.78 -0.85 -3.93
CA ILE A 178 10.33 -0.88 -3.69
C ILE A 178 10.00 -0.31 -2.32
N THR A 179 8.96 0.52 -2.25
CA THR A 179 8.36 0.94 -0.97
C THR A 179 7.27 -0.06 -0.59
N VAL A 180 7.25 -0.56 0.64
CA VAL A 180 6.32 -1.62 1.08
C VAL A 180 5.34 -1.10 2.13
N PRO A 181 4.14 -0.62 1.74
CA PRO A 181 3.16 -0.13 2.71
C PRO A 181 2.39 -1.23 3.45
N ARG A 182 2.36 -2.44 2.90
CA ARG A 182 1.55 -3.54 3.44
C ARG A 182 2.12 -4.91 3.07
N ALA A 183 1.97 -5.86 3.97
CA ALA A 183 2.10 -7.27 3.67
C ALA A 183 0.87 -8.04 4.15
N GLU A 184 0.60 -9.20 3.56
CA GLU A 184 -0.43 -10.12 4.00
C GLU A 184 0.16 -11.50 4.28
N LEU A 185 -0.34 -12.14 5.34
CA LEU A 185 -0.03 -13.52 5.66
C LEU A 185 -1.30 -14.36 5.57
N TYR A 186 -1.20 -15.60 5.11
CA TYR A 186 -2.32 -16.54 5.12
C TYR A 186 -2.37 -17.24 6.48
N ILE A 187 -3.13 -16.69 7.43
CA ILE A 187 -3.11 -17.13 8.84
C ILE A 187 -4.51 -17.41 9.37
N LYS A 188 -4.57 -18.19 10.47
CA LYS A 188 -5.79 -18.41 11.26
C LYS A 188 -5.47 -18.55 12.73
N ARG A 189 -6.42 -18.24 13.61
CA ARG A 189 -6.36 -18.66 15.01
C ARG A 189 -6.70 -20.15 15.14
N ALA A 190 -5.93 -20.86 15.94
CA ALA A 190 -6.23 -22.25 16.35
C ALA A 190 -6.85 -22.31 17.74
N THR A 191 -6.45 -21.38 18.61
CA THR A 191 -7.05 -21.17 19.93
C THR A 191 -8.04 -20.01 19.89
N ALA A 192 -8.92 -19.92 20.89
CA ALA A 192 -9.93 -18.85 20.95
C ALA A 192 -9.28 -17.46 21.14
N ASP A 193 -8.35 -17.36 22.10
CA ASP A 193 -7.72 -16.10 22.51
C ASP A 193 -6.18 -16.21 22.49
N PRO A 194 -5.56 -16.34 21.31
CA PRO A 194 -4.10 -16.25 21.19
C PRO A 194 -3.60 -14.83 21.46
N SER A 195 -2.33 -14.71 21.84
CA SER A 195 -1.64 -13.43 21.97
C SER A 195 -1.69 -12.60 20.69
N ASP A 196 -1.83 -11.29 20.85
CA ASP A 196 -1.87 -10.32 19.75
C ASP A 196 -0.59 -10.37 18.91
N VAL A 197 -0.71 -10.13 17.62
CA VAL A 197 0.43 -10.24 16.69
C VAL A 197 0.67 -8.99 15.88
N PHE A 198 1.91 -8.80 15.46
CA PHE A 198 2.33 -7.77 14.53
C PHE A 198 3.42 -8.34 13.63
N LEU A 199 3.71 -7.67 12.52
CA LEU A 199 4.67 -8.10 11.53
C LEU A 199 5.85 -7.14 11.47
N GLU A 200 7.05 -7.69 11.35
CA GLU A 200 8.27 -6.94 11.10
C GLU A 200 8.83 -7.28 9.72
N ILE A 201 9.34 -6.26 9.03
CA ILE A 201 10.25 -6.44 7.88
C ILE A 201 11.67 -6.25 8.40
N ARG A 202 12.55 -7.23 8.17
CA ARG A 202 13.93 -7.23 8.66
C ARG A 202 14.94 -7.47 7.55
N SER A 203 16.17 -7.00 7.76
CA SER A 203 17.31 -7.18 6.84
C SER A 203 18.48 -7.88 7.51
N GLY A 204 19.23 -8.69 6.76
CA GLY A 204 20.43 -9.38 7.25
C GLY A 204 20.16 -10.66 8.06
N GLY A 205 18.90 -11.01 8.30
CA GLY A 205 18.48 -12.24 8.97
C GLY A 205 17.15 -12.09 9.72
N VAL A 206 16.62 -13.19 10.24
CA VAL A 206 15.39 -13.21 11.07
C VAL A 206 15.53 -12.44 12.39
N GLN A 207 16.75 -12.30 12.91
CA GLN A 207 17.10 -11.43 14.04
C GLN A 207 17.85 -10.16 13.61
N GLY A 208 17.97 -9.91 12.30
CA GLY A 208 18.68 -8.74 11.76
C GLY A 208 17.97 -7.42 12.06
N ALA A 209 18.45 -6.32 11.46
CA ALA A 209 17.87 -5.00 11.71
C ALA A 209 16.39 -4.93 11.33
N VAL A 210 15.56 -4.36 12.20
CA VAL A 210 14.13 -4.09 11.92
C VAL A 210 14.05 -2.84 11.05
N LEU A 211 13.43 -2.98 9.88
CA LEU A 211 13.21 -1.88 8.94
C LEU A 211 11.84 -1.25 9.08
N ALA A 212 10.83 -2.05 9.43
CA ALA A 212 9.49 -1.57 9.71
C ALA A 212 8.73 -2.54 10.62
N THR A 213 7.81 -1.98 11.40
CA THR A 213 6.87 -2.68 12.28
C THR A 213 5.46 -2.31 11.86
N SER A 214 4.58 -3.30 11.70
CA SER A 214 3.19 -3.07 11.32
C SER A 214 2.34 -2.57 12.49
N ASN A 215 1.07 -2.28 12.20
CA ASN A 215 0.05 -2.24 13.25
C ASN A 215 -0.06 -3.60 13.98
N THR A 216 -0.40 -3.55 15.27
CA THR A 216 -0.79 -4.74 16.05
C THR A 216 -2.20 -5.16 15.68
N LEU A 217 -2.44 -6.47 15.60
CA LEU A 217 -3.74 -7.09 15.40
C LEU A 217 -4.20 -7.75 16.69
N ASP A 218 -5.48 -7.55 17.03
CA ASP A 218 -6.18 -8.34 18.04
C ASP A 218 -6.35 -9.77 17.50
N SER A 219 -5.57 -10.70 18.03
CA SER A 219 -5.52 -12.05 17.47
C SER A 219 -6.78 -12.87 17.75
N ALA A 220 -7.61 -12.47 18.72
CA ALA A 220 -8.91 -13.10 18.97
C ALA A 220 -9.90 -12.85 17.81
N THR A 221 -9.67 -11.80 17.00
CA THR A 221 -10.50 -11.47 15.84
C THR A 221 -10.10 -12.21 14.56
N LEU A 222 -8.91 -12.82 14.50
CA LEU A 222 -8.42 -13.57 13.33
C LEU A 222 -9.33 -14.74 12.98
N SER A 223 -9.61 -14.99 11.70
CA SER A 223 -10.45 -16.11 11.27
C SER A 223 -10.02 -17.46 11.88
N SER A 224 -10.99 -18.33 12.20
CA SER A 224 -10.73 -19.72 12.62
C SER A 224 -10.41 -20.67 11.46
N SER A 225 -10.56 -20.18 10.22
CA SER A 225 -10.11 -20.82 8.97
C SER A 225 -9.01 -19.97 8.34
N LEU A 226 -8.08 -20.59 7.60
CA LEU A 226 -7.00 -19.84 6.96
C LEU A 226 -7.55 -18.74 6.05
N ALA A 227 -7.05 -17.52 6.24
CA ALA A 227 -7.45 -16.35 5.46
C ALA A 227 -6.28 -15.37 5.32
N TRP A 228 -6.31 -14.60 4.23
CA TRP A 228 -5.37 -13.51 4.04
C TRP A 228 -5.64 -12.42 5.08
N THR A 229 -4.65 -12.15 5.92
CA THR A 229 -4.69 -11.13 6.96
C THR A 229 -3.66 -10.05 6.66
N SER A 230 -4.11 -8.79 6.71
CA SER A 230 -3.31 -7.62 6.33
C SER A 230 -2.57 -7.01 7.52
N PHE A 231 -1.29 -6.70 7.31
CA PHE A 231 -0.42 -5.94 8.19
C PHE A 231 0.05 -4.68 7.46
N ALA A 232 -0.36 -3.51 7.97
CA ALA A 232 -0.02 -2.21 7.40
C ALA A 232 1.15 -1.57 8.15
N PHE A 233 2.12 -1.02 7.40
CA PHE A 233 3.29 -0.34 7.96
C PHE A 233 3.03 1.16 7.98
N ALA A 234 2.99 1.76 9.18
CA ALA A 234 2.75 3.20 9.34
C ALA A 234 3.88 4.04 8.71
N THR A 235 5.11 3.52 8.75
CA THR A 235 6.29 4.05 8.06
C THR A 235 6.81 2.98 7.11
N PRO A 236 6.34 2.92 5.86
CA PRO A 236 6.75 1.94 4.87
C PRO A 236 8.25 1.97 4.60
N PRO A 237 8.95 0.83 4.67
CA PRO A 237 10.37 0.79 4.35
C PRO A 237 10.58 0.77 2.84
N THR A 238 11.67 1.39 2.40
CA THR A 238 12.21 1.21 1.04
C THR A 238 13.17 0.02 1.06
N LEU A 239 12.87 -0.99 0.25
CA LEU A 239 13.65 -2.22 0.13
C LEU A 239 14.46 -2.20 -1.15
N THR A 240 15.75 -2.50 -1.03
CA THR A 240 16.71 -2.50 -2.13
C THR A 240 16.52 -3.72 -3.03
N THR A 241 16.51 -3.48 -4.34
CA THR A 241 16.41 -4.55 -5.34
C THR A 241 17.54 -5.58 -5.21
N GLY A 242 17.24 -6.86 -5.46
CA GLY A 242 18.20 -7.96 -5.38
C GLY A 242 18.60 -8.36 -3.95
N THR A 243 18.02 -7.74 -2.92
CA THR A 243 18.33 -8.01 -1.52
C THR A 243 17.28 -8.95 -0.90
N THR A 244 17.74 -9.86 -0.04
CA THR A 244 16.88 -10.72 0.79
C THR A 244 16.40 -9.98 2.02
N TYR A 245 15.09 -10.05 2.26
CA TYR A 245 14.43 -9.53 3.46
C TYR A 245 13.59 -10.62 4.12
N TYR A 246 13.17 -10.36 5.35
CA TYR A 246 12.48 -11.32 6.20
C TYR A 246 11.19 -10.72 6.73
N LEU A 247 10.08 -11.42 6.54
CA LEU A 247 8.81 -11.19 7.24
C LEU A 247 8.84 -12.02 8.53
N ARG A 248 8.90 -11.36 9.68
CA ARG A 248 8.87 -12.03 10.99
C ARG A 248 7.58 -11.70 11.73
N LEU A 249 6.75 -12.71 11.97
CA LEU A 249 5.47 -12.55 12.66
C LEU A 249 5.72 -12.60 14.17
N ARG A 250 5.55 -11.49 14.87
CA ARG A 250 5.83 -11.31 16.31
C ARG A 250 4.55 -11.35 17.13
N SER A 251 4.66 -11.58 18.44
CA SER A 251 3.54 -11.54 19.37
C SER A 251 3.70 -10.54 20.51
N ILE A 252 2.60 -10.25 21.19
CA ILE A 252 2.52 -9.51 22.45
C ILE A 252 1.72 -10.35 23.46
N PRO A 253 2.31 -10.77 24.61
CA PRO A 253 3.72 -10.62 25.00
C PRO A 253 4.69 -11.31 24.03
N ASP A 254 5.99 -10.98 24.14
CA ASP A 254 7.02 -11.45 23.20
C ASP A 254 7.28 -12.96 23.32
N SER A 255 6.96 -13.75 22.29
CA SER A 255 7.17 -15.20 22.29
C SER A 255 8.65 -15.60 22.24
N ALA A 256 9.55 -14.69 21.88
CA ALA A 256 10.99 -14.91 21.93
C ALA A 256 11.56 -14.86 23.36
N VAL A 257 10.78 -14.38 24.34
CA VAL A 257 11.20 -14.32 25.75
C VAL A 257 10.54 -15.46 26.53
N ALA A 258 11.37 -16.32 27.13
CA ALA A 258 10.88 -17.38 27.99
C ALA A 258 10.10 -16.79 29.18
N PHE A 259 8.95 -17.39 29.50
CA PHE A 259 8.06 -16.95 30.57
C PHE A 259 7.43 -15.55 30.36
N SER A 260 7.38 -15.03 29.13
CA SER A 260 6.74 -13.75 28.77
C SER A 260 5.23 -13.69 29.03
N GLY A 261 4.57 -14.84 29.12
CA GLY A 261 3.12 -14.96 29.15
C GLY A 261 2.47 -14.99 27.77
N ALA A 262 3.23 -15.13 26.68
CA ALA A 262 2.68 -15.36 25.35
C ALA A 262 1.93 -16.71 25.31
N VAL A 263 0.74 -16.72 24.69
CA VAL A 263 -0.16 -17.88 24.72
C VAL A 263 -0.91 -18.08 23.41
N GLY A 264 -1.43 -19.29 23.27
CA GLY A 264 -2.34 -19.68 22.20
C GLY A 264 -1.62 -20.21 20.96
N THR A 265 -2.34 -20.24 19.85
CA THR A 265 -1.78 -20.74 18.58
C THR A 265 -2.43 -20.03 17.40
N ILE A 266 -1.58 -19.57 16.50
CA ILE A 266 -1.89 -19.06 15.18
C ILE A 266 -1.17 -19.96 14.18
N HIS A 267 -1.92 -20.46 13.20
CA HIS A 267 -1.33 -21.19 12.08
C HIS A 267 -1.01 -20.23 10.95
N TRP A 268 0.16 -20.40 10.36
CA TRP A 268 0.55 -19.79 9.10
C TRP A 268 0.53 -20.87 8.01
N GLY A 269 -0.31 -20.68 7.00
CA GLY A 269 -0.45 -21.61 5.89
C GLY A 269 0.87 -21.80 5.17
N TYR A 270 1.27 -23.06 4.98
CA TYR A 270 2.53 -23.45 4.34
C TYR A 270 2.34 -24.49 3.24
N GLY A 271 3.36 -24.67 2.40
CA GLY A 271 3.47 -25.73 1.40
C GLY A 271 4.58 -26.74 1.72
N TRP A 272 4.37 -28.01 1.38
CA TRP A 272 5.40 -29.06 1.35
C TRP A 272 5.17 -30.02 0.18
N PRO A 273 6.16 -30.27 -0.70
CA PRO A 273 7.45 -29.58 -0.73
C PRO A 273 7.28 -28.10 -1.13
N GLY A 274 8.00 -27.22 -0.44
CA GLY A 274 8.11 -25.80 -0.76
C GLY A 274 8.77 -25.61 -2.12
N THR A 275 8.16 -24.80 -2.96
CA THR A 275 8.61 -24.51 -4.33
C THR A 275 9.10 -23.08 -4.52
N TYR A 276 9.07 -22.26 -3.47
CA TYR A 276 9.47 -20.86 -3.54
C TYR A 276 10.98 -20.72 -3.47
N GLY A 277 11.63 -20.74 -4.64
CA GLY A 277 13.09 -20.68 -4.72
C GLY A 277 13.72 -19.32 -4.40
N SER A 278 12.94 -18.32 -3.96
CA SER A 278 13.42 -16.96 -3.66
C SER A 278 13.41 -16.63 -2.16
N GLY A 279 13.34 -17.65 -1.32
CA GLY A 279 13.43 -17.51 0.12
C GLY A 279 13.34 -18.86 0.81
N ASP A 280 13.30 -18.81 2.13
CA ASP A 280 13.20 -19.96 3.02
C ASP A 280 12.16 -19.63 4.11
N ALA A 281 11.38 -20.63 4.51
CA ALA A 281 10.64 -20.57 5.76
C ALA A 281 11.59 -20.79 6.95
N TYR A 282 11.30 -20.13 8.06
CA TYR A 282 12.05 -20.26 9.30
C TYR A 282 11.09 -20.58 10.43
N ARG A 283 11.48 -21.54 11.25
CA ARG A 283 10.92 -21.77 12.58
C ARG A 283 12.05 -21.91 13.58
N TYR A 284 11.71 -22.17 14.83
CA TYR A 284 12.69 -22.46 15.86
C TYR A 284 12.51 -23.89 16.36
N VAL A 285 13.62 -24.62 16.45
CA VAL A 285 13.69 -25.93 17.12
C VAL A 285 14.74 -25.82 18.22
N GLY A 286 14.41 -25.13 19.32
CA GLY A 286 15.29 -25.06 20.49
C GLY A 286 15.24 -23.74 21.28
N PRO A 287 15.97 -23.64 22.41
CA PRO A 287 15.93 -22.52 23.36
C PRO A 287 16.66 -21.25 22.89
N SER A 288 16.94 -21.12 21.60
CA SER A 288 17.62 -19.96 21.03
C SER A 288 16.79 -19.37 19.90
N ASP A 289 16.49 -18.08 19.99
CA ASP A 289 15.77 -17.25 19.00
C ASP A 289 16.47 -17.17 17.62
N ASN A 290 17.41 -18.07 17.31
CA ASN A 290 18.27 -18.03 16.12
C ASN A 290 17.56 -18.43 14.82
N GLY A 291 16.57 -19.32 14.91
CA GLY A 291 15.73 -19.73 13.78
C GLY A 291 16.46 -20.66 12.83
N ASP A 292 15.96 -21.88 12.70
CA ASP A 292 16.44 -22.83 11.71
C ASP A 292 15.61 -22.72 10.44
N THR A 293 16.28 -22.75 9.29
CA THR A 293 15.62 -22.89 7.99
C THR A 293 14.82 -24.18 7.96
N LEU A 294 13.57 -24.08 7.53
CA LEU A 294 12.69 -25.21 7.28
C LEU A 294 12.90 -25.73 5.86
N THR A 295 13.85 -26.65 5.72
CA THR A 295 14.15 -27.24 4.41
C THR A 295 12.91 -27.86 3.78
N GLY A 296 12.53 -27.36 2.61
CA GLY A 296 11.40 -27.85 1.84
C GLY A 296 10.03 -27.38 2.33
N TYR A 297 9.96 -26.33 3.15
CA TYR A 297 8.70 -25.66 3.47
C TYR A 297 8.78 -24.18 3.10
N ASP A 298 7.63 -23.62 2.73
CA ASP A 298 7.45 -22.20 2.47
C ASP A 298 6.14 -21.73 3.08
N PHE A 299 6.15 -20.59 3.76
CA PHE A 299 4.95 -19.94 4.25
C PHE A 299 4.30 -19.08 3.17
N SER A 300 2.99 -18.93 3.26
CA SER A 300 2.20 -18.13 2.32
C SER A 300 2.21 -16.65 2.69
N PHE A 301 2.63 -15.80 1.78
CA PHE A 301 2.74 -14.36 2.02
C PHE A 301 2.49 -13.55 0.75
N ARG A 302 2.18 -12.28 0.94
CA ARG A 302 2.17 -11.26 -0.11
C ARG A 302 2.81 -9.99 0.42
N VAL A 303 3.83 -9.49 -0.26
CA VAL A 303 4.44 -8.18 -0.01
C VAL A 303 4.00 -7.25 -1.11
N TYR A 304 3.22 -6.22 -0.77
CA TYR A 304 2.69 -5.29 -1.76
C TYR A 304 3.67 -4.14 -1.96
N LYS A 305 4.06 -3.91 -3.21
CA LYS A 305 4.70 -2.66 -3.60
C LYS A 305 3.70 -1.52 -3.50
N GLN A 306 4.18 -0.35 -3.08
CA GLN A 306 3.44 0.90 -3.14
C GLN A 306 2.89 1.10 -4.55
N ALA A 307 1.56 1.18 -4.62
CA ALA A 307 0.87 1.34 -5.88
C ALA A 307 1.35 2.61 -6.57
N THR A 308 1.72 2.48 -7.85
CA THR A 308 2.08 3.61 -8.70
C THR A 308 1.08 3.68 -9.83
N ILE A 309 0.57 4.87 -10.12
CA ILE A 309 -0.29 5.06 -11.28
C ILE A 309 0.58 5.22 -12.51
N THR A 310 0.32 4.38 -13.53
CA THR A 310 0.81 4.67 -14.87
C THR A 310 -0.09 5.78 -15.41
N SER A 311 0.41 7.02 -15.37
CA SER A 311 -0.39 8.22 -15.64
C SER A 311 -0.95 8.24 -17.07
N GLU A 312 -2.22 7.89 -17.21
CA GLU A 312 -2.99 8.14 -18.43
C GLU A 312 -3.61 9.55 -18.42
N HIS A 313 -3.96 10.03 -17.23
CA HIS A 313 -4.59 11.33 -17.03
C HIS A 313 -4.07 12.02 -15.76
N SER A 314 -4.01 13.35 -15.82
CA SER A 314 -3.60 14.20 -14.71
C SER A 314 -4.41 15.50 -14.64
N ILE A 315 -4.56 16.02 -13.42
CA ILE A 315 -4.91 17.41 -13.15
C ILE A 315 -3.76 18.00 -12.32
N GLU A 316 -3.31 19.18 -12.72
CA GLU A 316 -2.35 19.98 -11.97
C GLU A 316 -3.02 21.27 -11.51
N LEU A 317 -2.84 21.62 -10.24
CA LEU A 317 -3.29 22.87 -9.66
C LEU A 317 -2.13 23.52 -8.92
N VAL A 318 -1.86 24.79 -9.22
CA VAL A 318 -0.76 25.56 -8.62
C VAL A 318 -1.34 26.66 -7.74
N THR A 319 -0.86 26.75 -6.51
CA THR A 319 -1.19 27.84 -5.58
C THR A 319 0.07 28.29 -4.85
N TYR A 320 -0.01 29.46 -4.21
CA TYR A 320 1.00 29.93 -3.27
C TYR A 320 0.43 29.86 -1.86
N ILE A 321 1.30 29.51 -0.91
CA ILE A 321 0.94 29.37 0.50
C ILE A 321 1.97 30.19 1.27
N THR A 322 1.48 31.18 2.00
CA THR A 322 2.29 32.13 2.77
C THR A 322 1.95 32.01 4.23
N ASP A 323 2.94 32.07 5.12
CA ASP A 323 2.76 32.21 6.55
C ASP A 323 1.98 33.49 6.85
N MET A 324 0.79 33.34 7.41
CA MET A 324 -0.08 34.47 7.74
C MET A 324 0.12 34.97 9.18
N PHE A 325 0.85 34.21 10.00
CA PHE A 325 0.90 34.43 11.45
C PHE A 325 2.30 34.80 11.97
N GLY A 326 3.37 34.56 11.20
CA GLY A 326 4.71 35.08 11.45
C GLY A 326 5.30 34.67 12.80
N ASN A 327 5.07 33.41 13.19
CA ASN A 327 5.52 32.84 14.47
C ASN A 327 6.82 32.04 14.33
#